data_AF-A0A0K2V1Q7-F1
#
_entry.id   AF-A0A0K2V1Q7-F1
#
_cell.length_a   1.000
_cell.length_b   1.000
_cell.length_c   1.000
_cell.angle_alpha   90.00
_cell.angle_beta   90.00
_cell.angle_gamma   90.00
#
_symmetry.space_group_name_H-M   'P 1'
#
loop_
_entity.id
_entity.type
_entity.pdbx_description
1 polymer ?
#
loop_
_entity_poly.entity_id
_entity_poly.type
_entity_poly.pdbx_seq_one_letter_code
_entity_poly.pdbx_strand_id
1 'polypeptide(L)' 'MKDTSTTGTLKQIFYWFPRFGFLRDHTDNGPPFASEGFKTKLFDGEVTLFLSPPYHPHSNS' A
#
# COMPACT_ATOMS: atom_id res chain seq x y z
N MET A 1 11.37 -13.59 -8.91
CA MET A 1 9.91 -13.64 -8.75
C MET A 1 9.50 -12.39 -7.99
N LYS A 2 8.65 -11.51 -8.55
CA LYS A 2 8.12 -10.38 -7.77
C LYS A 2 7.15 -10.96 -6.74
N ASP A 3 7.51 -10.86 -5.46
CA ASP A 3 6.64 -11.28 -4.37
C ASP A 3 5.52 -10.24 -4.23
N THR A 4 4.30 -10.63 -4.59
CA THR A 4 3.10 -9.80 -4.46
C THR A 4 2.31 -10.11 -3.18
N SER A 5 2.90 -10.87 -2.25
CA SER A 5 2.32 -11.09 -0.93
C SER A 5 2.26 -9.78 -0.14
N THR A 6 1.32 -9.69 0.80
CA THR A 6 1.22 -8.58 1.75
C THR A 6 2.56 -8.28 2.43
N THR A 7 3.29 -9.32 2.85
CA THR A 7 4.58 -9.19 3.52
C THR A 7 5.66 -8.62 2.61
N GLY A 8 5.72 -9.09 1.35
CA GLY A 8 6.63 -8.54 0.34
C GLY A 8 6.37 -7.06 0.08
N THR A 9 5.10 -6.69 -0.08
CA THR A 9 4.67 -5.30 -0.31
C THR A 9 5.01 -4.40 0.88
N LEU A 10 4.71 -4.82 2.12
CA LEU A 10 5.06 -4.06 3.33
C LEU A 10 6.56 -3.83 3.44
N LYS A 11 7.38 -4.87 3.22
CA LYS A 11 8.83 -4.76 3.27
C LYS A 11 9.35 -3.73 2.28
N GLN A 12 8.79 -3.69 1.08
CA GLN A 12 9.17 -2.73 0.06
C GLN A 12 8.78 -1.29 0.43
N ILE A 13 7.57 -1.09 0.97
CA ILE A 13 7.09 0.23 1.42
C ILE A 13 7.96 0.78 2.56
N PHE A 14 8.24 -0.03 3.58
CA PHE A 14 9.10 0.39 4.70
C PHE A 14 10.56 0.62 4.27
N TYR A 15 11.03 -0.03 3.22
CA TYR A 15 12.34 0.26 2.64
C TYR A 15 12.40 1.62 1.93
N TRP A 16 11.31 2.02 1.26
CA TRP A 16 11.21 3.31 0.57
C TRP A 16 10.89 4.48 1.49
N PHE A 17 10.14 4.23 2.57
CA PHE A 17 9.70 5.25 3.52
C PHE A 17 10.82 6.18 4.03
N PRO A 18 11.97 5.71 4.55
CA PRO A 18 13.04 6.59 5.04
C PRO A 18 13.76 7.34 3.92
N ARG A 19 13.61 6.94 2.65
CA ARG A 19 14.29 7.57 1.50
C ARG A 19 13.44 8.65 0.83
N PHE A 20 12.13 8.46 0.79
CA PHE A 20 11.25 9.32 -0.02
C PHE A 20 10.11 9.96 0.78
N GLY A 21 9.97 9.62 2.06
CA GLY A 21 8.80 10.02 2.86
C GLY A 21 7.55 9.24 2.48
N PHE A 22 6.41 9.63 3.04
CA PHE A 22 5.14 8.95 2.75
C PHE A 22 4.53 9.44 1.44
N LEU A 23 4.34 8.52 0.49
CA LEU A 23 3.56 8.80 -0.72
C LEU A 23 2.08 8.78 -0.35
N ARG A 24 1.42 9.93 -0.53
CA ARG A 24 0.00 10.15 -0.26
C ARG A 24 -0.88 9.60 -1.40
N ASP A 25 -0.46 8.48 -2.00
CA ASP A 25 -1.07 8.01 -3.24
C ASP A 25 -2.15 6.98 -2.98
N HIS A 26 -3.16 7.04 -3.86
CA HIS A 26 -4.29 6.13 -3.87
C HIS A 26 -3.85 4.79 -4.46
N THR A 27 -4.00 3.70 -3.72
CA THR A 27 -3.74 2.34 -4.23
C THR A 27 -5.01 1.73 -4.80
N ASP A 28 -4.86 0.75 -5.70
CA ASP A 28 -5.99 -0.08 -6.10
C ASP A 28 -6.51 -0.93 -4.93
N ASN A 29 -7.64 -1.61 -5.16
CA ASN A 29 -8.23 -2.55 -4.23
C ASN A 29 -7.55 -3.94 -4.31
N GLY A 30 -6.29 -4.01 -4.73
CA GLY A 30 -5.56 -5.25 -4.89
C GLY A 30 -5.43 -6.02 -3.56
N PRO A 31 -5.32 -7.36 -3.62
CA PRO A 31 -5.23 -8.22 -2.44
C PRO A 31 -4.19 -7.80 -1.38
N PRO A 32 -2.95 -7.36 -1.74
CA PRO A 32 -1.98 -6.97 -0.72
C PRO A 32 -2.42 -5.72 0.05
N PHE A 33 -3.05 -4.75 -0.61
CA PHE A 33 -3.48 -3.48 -0.02
C PHE A 33 -4.80 -3.58 0.75
N ALA A 34 -5.66 -4.53 0.37
CA ALA A 34 -6.93 -4.77 1.04
C ALA A 34 -6.82 -5.62 2.32
N SER A 35 -5.71 -6.33 2.52
CA SER A 35 -5.52 -7.25 3.65
C SER A 35 -5.45 -6.54 5.01
N GLU A 36 -6.04 -7.12 6.06
CA GLU A 36 -6.04 -6.53 7.40
C GLU A 36 -4.62 -6.32 7.96
N GLY A 37 -3.73 -7.30 7.78
CA GLY A 37 -2.35 -7.19 8.24
C GLY A 37 -1.59 -6.02 7.60
N PHE A 38 -1.94 -5.65 6.37
CA PHE A 38 -1.40 -4.47 5.71
C PHE A 38 -1.90 -3.18 6.38
N LYS A 39 -3.21 -3.07 6.61
CA LYS A 39 -3.83 -1.90 7.25
C LYS A 39 -3.31 -1.69 8.66
N THR A 40 -3.19 -2.76 9.46
CA THR A 40 -2.64 -2.69 10.83
C THR A 40 -1.20 -2.17 10.82
N LYS A 41 -0.36 -2.70 9.93
CA LYS A 41 1.05 -2.27 9.84
C LYS A 41 1.23 -0.85 9.33
N LEU A 42 0.35 -0.38 8.45
CA LEU A 42 0.33 1.02 8.03
C LEU A 42 -0.12 1.93 9.17
N PHE A 43 -1.17 1.55 9.91
CA PHE A 43 -1.63 2.33 11.07
C PHE A 43 -0.52 2.47 12.14
N ASP A 44 0.21 1.40 12.44
CA ASP A 44 1.37 1.44 13.35
C ASP A 44 2.46 2.42 12.90
N GLY A 45 2.58 2.66 11.60
CA GLY A 45 3.52 3.61 11.00
C GLY A 45 2.96 5.02 10.82
N GLU A 46 1.79 5.34 11.41
CA GLU A 46 1.03 6.59 11.23
C GLU A 46 0.71 6.89 9.76
N VAL A 47 0.52 5.84 8.98
CA VAL A 47 0.26 5.92 7.55
C VAL A 47 -1.24 5.90 7.28
N THR A 48 -1.71 6.88 6.50
CA THR A 48 -3.05 6.83 5.91
C THR A 48 -2.98 6.25 4.50
N LEU A 49 -3.66 5.13 4.28
CA LEU A 49 -3.86 4.54 2.96
C LEU A 49 -5.18 5.02 2.36
N PHE A 50 -5.14 5.58 1.14
CA PHE A 50 -6.34 5.89 0.37
C PHE A 50 -6.55 4.80 -0.69
N LEU A 51 -7.75 4.23 -0.72
CA LEU A 51 -8.12 3.25 -1.75
C LEU A 51 -8.92 3.95 -2.84
N SER A 52 -8.58 3.66 -4.09
CA SER A 52 -9.37 4.10 -5.24
C SER A 52 -10.73 3.38 -5.30
N PRO A 53 -11.76 3.97 -5.94
CA PRO A 53 -13.01 3.28 -6.20
C PRO A 53 -12.79 1.92 -6.90
N PRO A 54 -13.56 0.88 -6.56
CA PRO A 54 -13.40 -0.43 -7.18
C PRO A 54 -13.68 -0.38 -8.68
N TYR A 55 -12.92 -1.17 -9.45
CA TYR A 55 -13.02 -1.28 -10.91
C TYR A 55 -12.80 0.03 -11.69
N HIS A 56 -12.01 0.96 -11.14
CA HIS A 56 -11.69 2.23 -11.79
C HIS A 56 -10.20 2.34 -12.11
N PRO A 57 -9.68 1.67 -13.17
CA PRO A 57 -8.24 1.60 -13.44
C PRO A 57 -7.61 2.97 -13.75
N HIS A 58 -8.40 3.95 -14.19
CA HIS A 58 -7.91 5.30 -14.51
C HIS A 58 -7.69 6.17 -13.26
N SER A 59 -8.20 5.80 -12.09
CA SER A 59 -8.04 6.63 -10.88
C SER A 59 -6.67 6.49 -10.20
N ASN A 60 -5.80 5.63 -10.73
CA ASN A 60 -4.42 5.43 -10.27
C ASN A 60 -3.39 5.89 -11.33
N SER A 61 -3.75 6.89 -12.16
CA SER A 61 -2.91 7.41 -13.24
C SER A 61 -1.98 8.53 -12.83
#